data_AF-A0A916I2U0-F1
#
_entry.id   AF-A0A916I2U0-F1
#
_cell.length_a   1.000
_cell.length_b   1.000
_cell.length_c   1.000
_cell.angle_alpha   90.00
_cell.angle_beta   90.00
_cell.angle_gamma   90.00
#
_symmetry.space_group_name_H-M   'P 1'
#
loop_
_entity.id
_entity.type
_entity.pdbx_description
1 polymer ?
#
loop_
_entity_poly.entity_id
_entity_poly.type
_entity_poly.pdbx_seq_one_letter_code
_entity_poly.pdbx_strand_id
1 'polypeptide(L)' 'MNAEQLRSFARVLEYLAQEERDHFECSSPEERTNHIYLDILTLQDYLEQQKGELKP' A
#
# COMPACT_ATOMS: atom_id res chain seq x y z
N MET A 1 -2.55 14.58 -5.13
CA MET A 1 -3.92 14.09 -4.86
C MET A 1 -4.56 14.99 -3.82
N ASN A 2 -5.85 15.33 -3.96
CA ASN A 2 -6.57 16.05 -2.92
C ASN A 2 -6.93 15.12 -1.73
N ALA A 3 -7.46 15.67 -0.63
CA ALA A 3 -7.76 14.90 0.58
C ALA A 3 -8.76 13.75 0.35
N GLU A 4 -9.72 13.93 -0.55
CA GLU A 4 -10.71 12.89 -0.89
C GLU A 4 -10.07 11.76 -1.71
N GLN A 5 -9.24 12.11 -2.69
CA GLN A 5 -8.46 11.17 -3.49
C GLN A 5 -7.52 10.35 -2.62
N LEU A 6 -6.82 10.98 -1.66
CA LEU A 6 -5.94 10.28 -0.71
C LEU A 6 -6.72 9.30 0.19
N ARG A 7 -7.90 9.70 0.69
CA ARG A 7 -8.78 8.81 1.46
C ARG A 7 -9.29 7.65 0.62
N SER A 8 -9.70 7.91 -0.61
CA SER A 8 -10.17 6.85 -1.51
C SER A 8 -9.04 5.87 -1.84
N PHE A 9 -7.84 6.40 -2.07
CA PHE A 9 -6.65 5.60 -2.33
C PHE A 9 -6.26 4.73 -1.15
N ALA A 10 -6.25 5.28 0.07
CA ALA A 10 -6.00 4.51 1.30
C ALA A 10 -6.93 3.30 1.42
N ARG A 11 -8.24 3.48 1.18
CA ARG A 11 -9.21 2.38 1.22
C ARG A 11 -8.96 1.31 0.16
N VAL A 12 -8.54 1.70 -1.05
CA VAL A 12 -8.18 0.73 -2.11
C VAL A 12 -6.97 -0.08 -1.70
N LEU A 13 -5.93 0.56 -1.14
CA LEU A 13 -4.75 -0.14 -0.64
C LEU A 13 -5.09 -1.10 0.49
N GLU A 14 -5.92 -0.69 1.46
CA GLU A 14 -6.38 -1.56 2.55
C GLU A 14 -7.18 -2.77 2.03
N TYR A 15 -8.04 -2.55 1.04
CA TYR A 15 -8.84 -3.63 0.43
C TYR A 15 -7.96 -4.69 -0.25
N LEU A 16 -6.92 -4.27 -0.99
CA LEU A 16 -6.03 -5.18 -1.72
C LEU A 16 -4.94 -5.79 -0.82
N ALA A 17 -4.55 -5.11 0.25
CA ALA A 17 -3.36 -5.47 1.03
C ALA A 17 -3.38 -6.89 1.57
N GLN A 18 -4.53 -7.39 2.04
CA GLN A 18 -4.61 -8.73 2.64
C GLN A 18 -4.44 -9.83 1.58
N GLU A 19 -5.18 -9.73 0.48
CA GLU A 19 -5.13 -10.72 -0.60
C GLU A 19 -3.74 -10.75 -1.26
N GLU A 20 -3.17 -9.58 -1.54
CA GLU A 20 -1.86 -9.47 -2.16
C GLU A 20 -0.72 -9.89 -1.22
N ARG A 21 -0.89 -9.71 0.09
CA ARG A 21 0.03 -10.24 1.10
C ARG A 21 0.04 -11.76 1.08
N ASP A 22 -1.14 -12.38 1.14
CA ASP A 22 -1.26 -13.83 1.18
C ASP A 22 -0.70 -14.45 -0.11
N HIS A 23 -0.96 -13.81 -1.25
CA HIS A 23 -0.37 -14.18 -2.53
C HIS A 23 1.16 -14.05 -2.51
N PHE A 24 1.70 -12.92 -2.06
CA PHE A 24 3.14 -12.69 -1.92
C PHE A 24 3.82 -13.73 -1.02
N GLU A 25 3.22 -14.07 0.12
CA GLU A 25 3.72 -15.07 1.05
C GLU A 25 3.73 -16.49 0.44
N CYS A 26 2.82 -16.78 -0.50
CA CYS A 26 2.77 -18.05 -1.22
C CYS A 26 3.63 -18.09 -2.50
N SER A 27 4.00 -16.94 -3.06
CA SER A 27 4.83 -16.84 -4.27
C SER A 27 6.27 -17.27 -4.02
N SER A 28 6.93 -17.77 -5.08
CA SER A 28 8.36 -18.06 -5.06
C SER A 28 9.20 -16.77 -4.93
N PRO A 29 10.47 -16.85 -4.48
CA PRO A 29 11.34 -15.68 -4.36
C PRO A 29 11.51 -14.88 -5.67
N GLU A 30 11.50 -15.56 -6.82
CA GLU A 30 11.61 -14.93 -8.14
C GLU A 30 10.34 -14.12 -8.45
N GLU A 31 9.16 -14.69 -8.20
CA GLU A 31 7.86 -14.03 -8.41
C GLU A 31 7.61 -12.87 -7.44
N ARG A 32 8.22 -12.91 -6.25
CA ARG A 32 8.18 -11.80 -5.29
C ARG A 32 8.91 -10.55 -5.79
N THR A 33 9.84 -10.72 -6.74
CA THR A 33 10.59 -9.60 -7.31
C THR A 33 9.64 -8.75 -8.16
N ASN A 34 9.33 -7.54 -7.69
CA ASN A 34 8.32 -6.61 -8.26
C ASN A 34 6.86 -7.02 -8.03
N HIS A 35 6.58 -7.80 -6.99
CA HIS A 35 5.21 -8.12 -6.64
C HIS A 35 4.45 -6.87 -6.14
N ILE A 36 3.20 -6.70 -6.57
CA ILE A 36 2.36 -5.52 -6.30
C ILE A 36 2.19 -5.22 -4.80
N TYR A 37 2.27 -6.25 -3.96
CA TYR A 37 2.29 -6.09 -2.50
C TYR A 37 3.41 -5.15 -2.00
N LEU A 38 4.58 -5.14 -2.66
CA LEU A 38 5.68 -4.23 -2.32
C LEU A 38 5.32 -2.77 -2.66
N ASP A 39 4.59 -2.54 -3.75
CA ASP A 39 4.08 -1.22 -4.10
C ASP A 39 3.01 -0.78 -3.10
N ILE A 40 2.13 -1.69 -2.66
CA ILE A 40 1.14 -1.42 -1.62
C ILE A 40 1.83 -0.95 -0.34
N LEU A 41 2.89 -1.62 0.10
CA LEU A 41 3.67 -1.22 1.30
C LEU A 41 4.29 0.18 1.12
N THR A 42 4.90 0.43 -0.04
CA THR A 42 5.51 1.74 -0.34
C THR A 42 4.47 2.87 -0.32
N LEU A 43 3.28 2.62 -0.87
CA LEU A 43 2.20 3.60 -0.94
C LEU A 43 1.51 3.80 0.41
N GLN A 44 1.43 2.76 1.25
CA GLN A 44 0.95 2.88 2.62
C GLN A 44 1.90 3.73 3.48
N ASP A 45 3.21 3.50 3.39
CA ASP A 45 4.22 4.32 4.08
C ASP A 45 4.14 5.80 3.66
N TYR A 46 4.01 6.07 2.35
CA TYR A 46 3.78 7.43 1.85
C TYR A 46 2.54 8.09 2.49
N LEU A 47 1.42 7.36 2.61
CA LEU A 47 0.21 7.88 3.24
C LEU A 47 0.37 8.13 4.74
N GLU A 48 1.17 7.33 5.44
CA GLU A 48 1.49 7.54 6.86
C GLU A 48 2.35 8.79 7.06
N GLN A 49 3.35 9.01 6.20
CA GLN A 49 4.19 10.20 6.21
C GLN A 49 3.36 11.47 5.97
N GLN A 50 2.44 11.43 4.99
CA GLN A 50 1.53 12.55 4.72
C GLN A 50 0.61 12.88 5.91
N LYS A 51 0.18 11.88 6.69
CA LYS A 51 -0.58 12.13 7.94
C LYS A 51 0.28 12.77 9.03
N GLY A 52 1.59 12.51 9.04
CA GLY A 52 2.57 13.11 9.97
C GLY A 52 2.87 14.57 9.67
N GLU A 53 3.04 14.94 8.40
CA GLU A 53 3.28 16.32 7.96
C GLU A 53 2.04 17.23 8.08
N LEU A 54 0.85 16.64 8.22
CA LEU A 54 -0.41 17.34 8.48
C LEU A 54 -0.70 17.61 9.97
N LYS A 55 0.22 17.26 10.88
CA LYS A 55 0.11 17.67 12.30
C LYS A 55 0.81 19.03 12.50
N PRO A 56 0.14 20.01 13.13
CA PRO A 56 0.71 21.33 13.42
C PRO A 56 1.90 21.27 14.38
#